data_AF-A0A6C0CRG5-F1
#
_entry.id   AF-A0A6C0CRG5-F1
#
_cell.length_a   1.000
_cell.length_b   1.000
_cell.length_c   1.000
_cell.angle_alpha   90.00
_cell.angle_beta   90.00
_cell.angle_gamma   90.00
#
_symmetry.space_group_name_H-M   'P 1'
#
loop_
_entity.id
_entity.type
_entity.pdbx_description
1 polymer ?
#
loop_
_entity_poly.entity_id
_entity_poly.type
_entity_poly.pdbx_seq_one_letter_code
_entity_poly.pdbx_strand_id
1 'polypeptide(L)'
;MAYNLRIRSITKHSYNDPPPDEEDELSDEEDPDYDPEMSEEYETEDETEDEIINFTELGRNYRTSTSILLVPLYGNNNQDKKQIAPIENHKISYNKEEKDYLKKLDQIEQKKLIDIEIHMKQIITKESIPLRFKILTSCLDDSSKFIILNKLEQFQKMNEYHGEYFKLRNWLNNVCQLPIQKYCTLPVNYQSERTSICNFINHIKTVLDDTVYGHLDAKSQFLRIIAQWISNPKANGHCIGIVGPPGIGKTSFIKDGISKALSIPFAFVALGGASDGSFLEGHSFTYEGSSYGKISEMLIRTQCMNPIIFFDELDKISNTKKGEEIIGILTHLTDTSQNEKFNDRYFGEIDLDLSRALIVFSYNDESLINPILKDRLITINVKGYQKYEKYIIAKDYLIPKVIQNYGFKPHEIEFPKEIIYQIMEMIPNEEGVRNLKRGIECIVSWINIYRYLPKDETLTFPFIVTYDFIQKYIQINKQDLPQGMYL
;
A
#
# COMPACT_ATOMS: atom_id res chain seq x y z
N MET A 1 -13.18 -19.30 -70.91
CA MET A 1 -12.74 -18.44 -72.03
C MET A 1 -11.23 -18.23 -71.92
N ALA A 2 -10.52 -18.87 -72.83
CA ALA A 2 -9.12 -18.66 -73.25
C ALA A 2 -8.82 -17.17 -73.57
N TYR A 3 -7.61 -16.61 -73.68
CA TYR A 3 -6.19 -16.92 -73.43
C TYR A 3 -5.43 -15.62 -73.85
N ASN A 4 -4.18 -15.46 -73.39
CA ASN A 4 -2.98 -15.03 -74.17
C ASN A 4 -2.06 -14.11 -73.32
N LEU A 5 -0.88 -14.53 -72.84
CA LEU A 5 0.38 -14.97 -73.49
C LEU A 5 1.22 -13.87 -74.15
N ARG A 6 2.46 -13.70 -73.63
CA ARG A 6 3.75 -13.81 -74.38
C ARG A 6 4.93 -13.77 -73.37
N ILE A 7 5.70 -14.84 -73.13
CA ILE A 7 6.73 -15.58 -73.92
C ILE A 7 8.15 -15.02 -73.71
N ARG A 8 8.98 -15.71 -72.89
CA ARG A 8 10.17 -16.58 -73.18
C ARG A 8 11.49 -15.80 -73.39
N SER A 9 12.64 -16.22 -72.84
CA SER A 9 13.32 -17.51 -73.08
C SER A 9 14.50 -17.70 -72.08
N ILE A 10 14.67 -18.84 -71.38
CA ILE A 10 15.43 -20.10 -71.71
C ILE A 10 16.95 -19.93 -71.42
N THR A 11 17.68 -20.75 -70.63
CA THR A 11 17.92 -22.22 -70.74
C THR A 11 18.69 -22.84 -69.52
N LYS A 12 18.36 -24.12 -69.22
CA LYS A 12 19.15 -25.34 -68.79
C LYS A 12 20.03 -25.33 -67.50
N HIS A 13 19.75 -26.21 -66.50
CA HIS A 13 20.17 -27.64 -66.30
C HIS A 13 21.69 -27.81 -66.10
N SER A 14 22.27 -28.63 -65.20
CA SER A 14 21.88 -29.57 -64.13
C SER A 14 23.19 -30.17 -63.55
N TYR A 15 23.18 -30.69 -62.30
CA TYR A 15 24.13 -31.64 -61.68
C TYR A 15 25.56 -31.17 -61.29
N ASN A 16 25.89 -31.19 -60.00
CA ASN A 16 26.79 -32.17 -59.35
C ASN A 16 27.08 -31.81 -57.87
N ASP A 17 27.22 -32.84 -57.04
CA ASP A 17 27.66 -32.83 -55.63
C ASP A 17 29.21 -32.64 -55.50
N PRO A 18 29.77 -32.46 -54.27
CA PRO A 18 30.84 -31.49 -53.87
C PRO A 18 32.29 -32.05 -53.97
N PRO A 19 33.39 -31.24 -53.92
CA PRO A 19 34.05 -30.65 -52.70
C PRO A 19 34.91 -29.36 -53.02
N PRO A 20 35.97 -28.87 -52.30
CA PRO A 20 36.52 -29.11 -50.94
C PRO A 20 36.69 -27.81 -50.07
N ASP A 21 37.23 -27.99 -48.86
CA ASP A 21 37.64 -26.97 -47.87
C ASP A 21 38.77 -26.01 -48.32
N GLU A 22 38.78 -24.78 -47.76
CA GLU A 22 39.93 -23.87 -47.44
C GLU A 22 39.31 -22.55 -46.89
N GLU A 23 39.51 -22.15 -45.61
CA GLU A 23 40.66 -21.35 -45.06
C GLU A 23 40.94 -20.08 -45.89
N ASP A 24 41.11 -18.84 -45.43
CA ASP A 24 41.11 -18.07 -44.18
C ASP A 24 40.67 -16.64 -44.62
N GLU A 25 40.38 -15.61 -43.82
CA GLU A 25 41.29 -14.81 -42.98
C GLU A 25 40.51 -13.49 -42.75
N LEU A 26 40.36 -12.99 -41.54
CA LEU A 26 40.06 -11.57 -41.30
C LEU A 26 40.69 -11.17 -39.97
N SER A 27 41.61 -10.23 -40.12
CA SER A 27 42.67 -9.80 -39.21
C SER A 27 42.22 -8.88 -38.09
N ASP A 28 43.04 -8.96 -37.03
CA ASP A 28 43.10 -8.13 -35.84
C ASP A 28 43.45 -6.66 -36.12
N GLU A 29 42.90 -5.76 -35.29
CA GLU A 29 43.63 -4.56 -34.84
C GLU A 29 43.49 -4.46 -33.31
N GLU A 30 44.65 -4.47 -32.66
CA GLU A 30 44.88 -4.34 -31.22
C GLU A 30 44.87 -2.86 -30.79
N ASP A 31 44.51 -2.60 -29.53
CA ASP A 31 45.23 -1.62 -28.72
C ASP A 31 45.30 -2.15 -27.27
N PRO A 32 46.52 -2.42 -26.74
CA PRO A 32 46.75 -2.97 -25.41
C PRO A 32 47.16 -1.88 -24.41
N ASP A 33 46.89 -2.13 -23.12
CA ASP A 33 47.85 -1.99 -22.02
C ASP A 33 47.11 -1.80 -20.69
N TYR A 34 47.09 -2.90 -19.93
CA TYR A 34 46.68 -2.98 -18.55
C TYR A 34 47.91 -3.50 -17.79
N ASP A 35 48.47 -2.70 -16.89
CA ASP A 35 49.44 -3.17 -15.90
C ASP A 35 49.09 -2.59 -14.51
N PRO A 36 49.01 -3.41 -13.44
CA PRO A 36 48.62 -2.99 -12.11
C PRO A 36 49.82 -2.96 -11.14
N GLU A 37 50.18 -1.80 -10.55
CA GLU A 37 50.91 -1.75 -9.26
C GLU A 37 51.08 -0.34 -8.64
N MET A 38 51.09 -0.28 -7.29
CA MET A 38 51.66 0.73 -6.36
C MET A 38 50.88 2.04 -6.06
N SER A 39 50.23 2.16 -4.87
CA SER A 39 50.70 2.76 -3.59
C SER A 39 50.58 4.31 -3.60
N GLU A 40 50.17 5.07 -2.57
CA GLU A 40 50.31 5.02 -1.12
C GLU A 40 49.44 6.14 -0.48
N GLU A 41 48.98 5.90 0.75
CA GLU A 41 48.73 6.81 1.90
C GLU A 41 47.99 8.17 1.77
N TYR A 42 47.02 8.41 2.67
CA TYR A 42 47.14 9.44 3.71
C TYR A 42 46.31 9.04 4.97
N GLU A 43 47.07 8.85 6.06
CA GLU A 43 46.91 9.34 7.44
C GLU A 43 45.59 9.18 8.22
N THR A 44 45.72 8.46 9.34
CA THR A 44 44.87 8.43 10.54
C THR A 44 45.44 9.35 11.63
N GLU A 45 44.57 10.07 12.34
CA GLU A 45 44.69 10.62 13.72
C GLU A 45 43.34 11.36 13.97
N ASP A 46 42.65 11.38 15.11
CA ASP A 46 42.72 10.69 16.40
C ASP A 46 41.36 10.90 17.12
N GLU A 47 41.21 10.24 18.27
CA GLU A 47 40.03 9.97 19.11
C GLU A 47 39.23 11.16 19.73
N THR A 48 38.12 10.78 20.42
CA THR A 48 37.28 11.50 21.42
C THR A 48 36.02 12.18 20.87
N GLU A 49 34.80 12.08 21.42
CA GLU A 49 34.29 11.56 22.70
C GLU A 49 32.78 11.24 22.52
N ASP A 50 32.28 10.25 23.27
CA ASP A 50 30.89 9.81 23.28
C ASP A 50 29.91 10.90 23.77
N GLU A 51 28.90 11.27 22.96
CA GLU A 51 27.63 11.82 23.48
C GLU A 51 26.52 10.77 23.37
N ILE A 52 26.14 10.25 24.53
CA ILE A 52 25.03 9.32 24.75
C ILE A 52 23.72 9.98 24.31
N ILE A 53 23.18 9.57 23.16
CA ILE A 53 21.79 9.91 22.79
C ILE A 53 20.85 9.02 23.59
N ASN A 54 20.13 9.64 24.53
CA ASN A 54 19.11 8.98 25.34
C ASN A 54 17.87 8.66 24.47
N PHE A 55 17.74 7.41 24.03
CA PHE A 55 16.68 6.89 23.14
C PHE A 55 15.24 6.99 23.70
N THR A 56 15.03 7.61 24.86
CA THR A 56 13.72 7.73 25.52
C THR A 56 12.85 8.88 24.99
N GLU A 57 13.40 9.86 24.26
CA GLU A 57 12.65 11.06 23.84
C GLU A 57 12.16 11.08 22.37
N LEU A 58 12.61 10.16 21.51
CA LEU A 58 12.16 10.07 20.10
C LEU A 58 10.85 9.31 19.88
N GLY A 59 10.13 8.97 20.96
CA GLY A 59 9.01 8.04 20.96
C GLY A 59 7.61 8.64 20.98
N ARG A 60 7.39 9.88 20.52
CA ARG A 60 6.03 10.44 20.40
C ARG A 60 5.90 11.31 19.17
N ASN A 61 5.47 10.70 18.05
CA ASN A 61 4.52 11.26 17.06
C ASN A 61 4.72 10.74 15.63
N TYR A 62 4.76 9.42 15.39
CA TYR A 62 4.39 8.87 14.08
C TYR A 62 3.85 7.45 14.27
N ARG A 63 2.52 7.28 14.17
CA ARG A 63 1.87 5.98 14.01
C ARG A 63 1.46 5.83 12.54
N THR A 64 2.36 5.30 11.73
CA THR A 64 1.99 4.65 10.47
C THR A 64 1.96 3.14 10.71
N SER A 65 0.96 2.48 10.11
CA SER A 65 0.63 1.08 10.33
C SER A 65 1.64 0.14 9.68
N THR A 66 2.82 0.03 10.27
CA THR A 66 3.60 -1.21 10.31
C THR A 66 3.28 -1.86 11.66
N SER A 67 3.09 -3.17 11.69
CA SER A 67 2.88 -3.91 12.94
C SER A 67 4.14 -3.86 13.80
N ILE A 68 4.31 -2.76 14.54
CA ILE A 68 5.27 -2.63 15.62
C ILE A 68 4.69 -3.45 16.78
N LEU A 69 5.21 -4.67 16.93
CA LEU A 69 5.07 -5.45 18.15
C LEU A 69 5.69 -4.61 19.29
N LEU A 70 4.84 -4.11 20.18
CA LEU A 70 5.26 -3.48 21.42
C LEU A 70 5.94 -4.53 22.30
N VAL A 71 7.26 -4.41 22.47
CA VAL A 71 8.02 -5.15 23.47
C VAL A 71 7.77 -4.47 24.83
N PRO A 72 7.22 -5.15 25.85
CA PRO A 72 7.15 -4.59 27.19
C PRO A 72 8.57 -4.52 27.78
N LEU A 73 8.98 -3.32 28.20
CA LEU A 73 10.16 -3.16 29.07
C LEU A 73 9.80 -3.72 30.45
N TYR A 74 10.40 -4.85 30.81
CA TYR A 74 10.33 -5.37 32.18
C TYR A 74 11.07 -4.41 33.11
N GLY A 75 10.32 -3.71 33.96
CA GLY A 75 10.84 -3.16 35.20
C GLY A 75 11.28 -4.30 36.12
N ASN A 76 12.46 -4.15 36.71
CA ASN A 76 12.98 -5.02 37.76
C ASN A 76 11.94 -5.19 38.86
N ASN A 77 11.28 -6.35 38.90
CA ASN A 77 10.71 -6.89 40.12
C ASN A 77 11.02 -8.38 40.15
N ASN A 78 12.01 -8.71 40.98
CA ASN A 78 12.27 -10.05 41.45
C ASN A 78 11.00 -10.61 42.09
N GLN A 79 10.38 -11.59 41.45
CA GLN A 79 9.76 -12.79 42.06
C GLN A 79 8.90 -13.47 41.01
N ASP A 80 9.41 -14.54 40.40
CA ASP A 80 8.69 -15.80 40.18
C ASP A 80 9.60 -16.78 39.43
N LYS A 81 10.37 -17.55 40.20
CA LYS A 81 11.06 -18.74 39.70
C LYS A 81 10.01 -19.83 39.41
N LYS A 82 9.61 -19.97 38.16
CA LYS A 82 9.06 -21.24 37.64
C LYS A 82 10.01 -21.80 36.59
N GLN A 83 10.40 -23.04 36.81
CA GLN A 83 11.41 -23.80 36.06
C GLN A 83 11.10 -23.81 34.57
N ILE A 84 12.02 -23.25 33.77
CA ILE A 84 12.06 -23.41 32.32
C ILE A 84 12.96 -24.62 32.05
N ALA A 85 12.41 -25.65 31.40
CA ALA A 85 13.17 -26.80 30.93
C ALA A 85 14.29 -26.37 29.96
N PRO A 86 15.45 -27.05 29.93
CA PRO A 86 16.58 -26.62 29.11
C PRO A 86 16.22 -26.71 27.62
N ILE A 87 16.25 -25.56 26.95
CA ILE A 87 15.98 -25.41 25.53
C ILE A 87 17.09 -26.13 24.75
N GLU A 88 16.73 -27.16 23.99
CA GLU A 88 17.63 -27.89 23.11
C GLU A 88 18.28 -26.94 22.09
N ASN A 89 19.60 -27.06 21.97
CA ASN A 89 20.47 -26.32 21.05
C ASN A 89 19.97 -26.32 19.60
N HIS A 90 19.17 -25.32 19.22
CA HIS A 90 18.86 -25.05 17.82
C HIS A 90 20.08 -24.36 17.19
N LYS A 91 20.99 -25.15 16.63
CA LYS A 91 22.19 -24.63 15.95
C LYS A 91 21.77 -23.98 14.64
N ILE A 92 21.64 -22.66 14.67
CA ILE A 92 21.35 -21.85 13.50
C ILE A 92 22.57 -21.90 12.57
N SER A 93 22.36 -22.35 11.33
CA SER A 93 23.44 -22.44 10.33
C SER A 93 23.54 -21.15 9.54
N TYR A 94 24.48 -20.30 9.92
CA TYR A 94 24.84 -19.08 9.19
C TYR A 94 25.75 -19.36 7.99
N ASN A 95 25.60 -18.58 6.92
CA ASN A 95 26.53 -18.54 5.80
C ASN A 95 27.88 -17.93 6.21
N LYS A 96 28.93 -18.05 5.39
CA LYS A 96 30.29 -17.56 5.77
C LYS A 96 30.31 -16.07 6.10
N GLU A 97 29.69 -15.25 5.27
CA GLU A 97 29.58 -13.79 5.47
C GLU A 97 28.78 -13.42 6.72
N GLU A 98 27.68 -14.13 6.98
CA GLU A 98 26.84 -13.93 8.16
C GLU A 98 27.58 -14.29 9.46
N LYS A 99 28.41 -15.34 9.42
CA LYS A 99 29.28 -15.71 10.55
C LYS A 99 30.33 -14.64 10.82
N ASP A 100 30.92 -14.09 9.77
CA ASP A 100 31.96 -13.09 9.91
C ASP A 100 31.39 -11.73 10.33
N TYR A 101 30.16 -11.40 9.92
CA TYR A 101 29.40 -10.27 10.46
C TYR A 101 29.04 -10.46 11.94
N LEU A 102 28.53 -11.64 12.32
CA LEU A 102 28.18 -11.93 13.70
C LEU A 102 29.39 -11.85 14.64
N LYS A 103 30.57 -12.29 14.19
CA LYS A 103 31.83 -12.19 14.95
C LYS A 103 32.33 -10.75 15.14
N LYS A 104 31.97 -9.82 14.26
CA LYS A 104 32.37 -8.40 14.35
C LYS A 104 31.53 -7.61 15.37
N LEU A 105 30.36 -8.12 15.74
CA LEU A 105 29.44 -7.47 16.68
C LEU A 105 29.82 -7.76 18.14
N ASP A 106 29.41 -6.89 19.05
CA ASP A 106 29.62 -7.09 20.49
C ASP A 106 28.77 -8.26 21.03
N GLN A 107 29.22 -8.89 22.12
CA GLN A 107 28.55 -10.07 22.71
C GLN A 107 27.11 -9.79 23.13
N ILE A 108 26.78 -8.54 23.49
CA ILE A 108 25.42 -8.12 23.86
C ILE A 108 24.51 -8.08 22.62
N GLU A 109 25.01 -7.54 21.51
CA GLU A 109 24.26 -7.44 20.26
C GLU A 109 24.09 -8.80 19.59
N GLN A 110 25.13 -9.65 19.64
CA GLN A 110 25.04 -11.04 19.18
C GLN A 110 23.93 -11.81 19.90
N LYS A 111 23.85 -11.71 21.24
CA LYS A 111 22.80 -12.36 22.02
C LYS A 111 21.41 -11.82 21.67
N LYS A 112 21.25 -10.50 21.53
CA LYS A 112 19.98 -9.90 21.09
C LYS A 112 19.53 -10.42 19.72
N LEU A 113 20.45 -10.49 18.75
CA LEU A 113 20.13 -11.00 17.41
C LEU A 113 19.75 -12.48 17.43
N ILE A 114 20.48 -13.30 18.17
CA ILE A 114 20.18 -14.73 18.33
C ILE A 114 18.84 -14.93 19.04
N ASP A 115 18.55 -14.16 20.09
CA ASP A 115 17.28 -14.21 20.82
C ASP A 115 16.10 -13.82 19.93
N ILE A 116 16.26 -12.77 19.11
CA ILE A 116 15.28 -12.38 18.09
C ILE A 116 15.08 -13.53 17.10
N GLU A 117 16.15 -14.16 16.61
CA GLU A 117 16.05 -15.22 15.61
C GLU A 117 15.42 -16.51 16.18
N ILE A 118 15.75 -16.89 17.41
CA ILE A 118 15.12 -18.00 18.13
C ILE A 118 13.62 -17.72 18.31
N HIS A 119 13.26 -16.50 18.72
CA HIS A 119 11.88 -16.09 18.88
C HIS A 119 11.12 -16.11 17.53
N MET A 120 11.74 -15.62 16.45
CA MET A 120 11.14 -15.68 15.10
C MET A 120 10.98 -17.12 14.62
N LYS A 121 11.97 -17.98 14.86
CA LYS A 121 11.87 -19.41 14.55
C LYS A 121 10.75 -20.07 15.33
N GLN A 122 10.57 -19.76 16.62
CA GLN A 122 9.45 -20.26 17.42
C GLN A 122 8.08 -19.79 16.90
N ILE A 123 7.98 -18.56 16.37
CA ILE A 123 6.77 -18.08 15.70
C ILE A 123 6.50 -18.88 14.41
N ILE A 124 7.56 -19.20 13.65
CA ILE A 124 7.48 -19.97 12.41
C ILE A 124 7.16 -21.46 12.68
N THR A 125 7.70 -22.03 13.76
CA THR A 125 7.58 -23.47 14.10
C THR A 125 6.40 -23.82 14.98
N LYS A 126 5.62 -22.85 15.49
CA LYS A 126 4.35 -23.12 16.19
C LYS A 126 3.40 -23.89 15.26
N GLU A 127 3.44 -25.23 15.39
CA GLU A 127 2.59 -26.25 14.77
C GLU A 127 1.89 -25.79 13.50
N SER A 128 2.68 -25.71 12.42
CA SER A 128 2.16 -25.60 11.06
C SER A 128 1.34 -26.86 10.77
N ILE A 129 0.02 -26.77 10.92
CA ILE A 129 -0.92 -27.77 10.43
C ILE A 129 -0.52 -28.05 8.97
N PRO A 130 -0.16 -29.30 8.61
CA PRO A 130 0.27 -29.61 7.25
C PRO A 130 -0.77 -29.10 6.24
N LEU A 131 -0.30 -28.58 5.10
CA LEU A 131 -1.14 -27.91 4.09
C LEU A 131 -2.42 -28.70 3.78
N ARG A 132 -2.31 -30.02 3.63
CA ARG A 132 -3.44 -30.92 3.40
C ARG A 132 -4.54 -30.80 4.47
N PHE A 133 -4.18 -30.82 5.74
CA PHE A 133 -5.15 -30.70 6.83
C PHE A 133 -5.68 -29.27 6.94
N LYS A 134 -4.86 -28.26 6.67
CA LYS A 134 -5.33 -26.86 6.60
C LYS A 134 -6.43 -26.70 5.54
N ILE A 135 -6.23 -27.26 4.35
CA ILE A 135 -7.23 -27.24 3.26
C ILE A 135 -8.49 -28.02 3.67
N LEU A 136 -8.35 -29.19 4.27
CA LEU A 136 -9.51 -29.99 4.72
C LEU A 136 -10.34 -29.29 5.80
N THR A 137 -9.67 -28.63 6.76
CA THR A 137 -10.32 -27.85 7.82
C THR A 137 -10.89 -26.51 7.33
N SER A 138 -10.44 -26.03 6.18
CA SER A 138 -10.91 -24.77 5.63
C SER A 138 -12.39 -24.88 5.23
N CYS A 139 -13.10 -23.77 5.31
CA CYS A 139 -14.49 -23.69 4.89
C CYS A 139 -14.65 -23.53 3.37
N LEU A 140 -13.65 -23.92 2.57
CA LEU A 140 -13.74 -23.92 1.12
C LEU A 140 -14.89 -24.80 0.62
N ASP A 141 -15.43 -24.43 -0.54
CA ASP A 141 -16.34 -25.26 -1.31
C ASP A 141 -15.66 -26.56 -1.75
N ASP A 142 -16.45 -27.62 -1.91
CA ASP A 142 -15.92 -28.94 -2.23
C ASP A 142 -15.20 -28.97 -3.59
N SER A 143 -15.61 -28.14 -4.54
CA SER A 143 -14.93 -27.94 -5.83
C SER A 143 -13.53 -27.37 -5.66
N SER A 144 -13.37 -26.23 -4.97
CA SER A 144 -12.06 -25.65 -4.71
C SER A 144 -11.17 -26.58 -3.88
N LYS A 145 -11.74 -27.29 -2.89
CA LYS A 145 -10.99 -28.28 -2.09
C LYS A 145 -10.43 -29.40 -2.96
N PHE A 146 -11.26 -29.98 -3.82
CA PHE A 146 -10.83 -31.05 -4.73
C PHE A 146 -9.68 -30.60 -5.63
N ILE A 147 -9.80 -29.40 -6.19
CA ILE A 147 -8.78 -28.81 -7.06
C ILE A 147 -7.46 -28.60 -6.34
N ILE A 148 -7.49 -27.98 -5.15
CA ILE A 148 -6.28 -27.70 -4.38
C ILE A 148 -5.64 -29.02 -3.91
N LEU A 149 -6.44 -30.01 -3.53
CA LEU A 149 -5.95 -31.34 -3.14
C LEU A 149 -5.28 -32.08 -4.31
N ASN A 150 -5.87 -32.02 -5.51
CA ASN A 150 -5.25 -32.61 -6.70
C ASN A 150 -3.91 -31.96 -7.03
N LYS A 151 -3.82 -30.63 -6.99
CA LYS A 151 -2.56 -29.92 -7.18
C LYS A 151 -1.54 -30.25 -6.07
N LEU A 152 -1.98 -30.42 -4.83
CA LEU A 152 -1.13 -30.86 -3.72
C LEU A 152 -0.60 -32.29 -3.94
N GLU A 153 -1.40 -33.20 -4.48
CA GLU A 153 -0.95 -34.55 -4.83
C GLU A 153 0.03 -34.56 -6.01
N GLN A 154 -0.17 -33.66 -6.99
CA GLN A 154 0.81 -33.43 -8.05
C GLN A 154 2.13 -32.90 -7.49
N PHE A 155 2.06 -31.91 -6.58
CA PHE A 155 3.23 -31.36 -5.90
C PHE A 155 4.07 -32.44 -5.22
N GLN A 156 3.42 -33.33 -4.47
CA GLN A 156 4.11 -34.40 -3.72
C GLN A 156 4.77 -35.45 -4.62
N LYS A 157 4.29 -35.61 -5.86
CA LYS A 157 4.86 -36.55 -6.84
C LYS A 157 5.96 -35.91 -7.69
N MET A 158 6.05 -34.58 -7.72
CA MET A 158 7.04 -33.86 -8.52
C MET A 158 8.41 -33.84 -7.85
N ASN A 159 9.46 -33.91 -8.67
CA ASN A 159 10.83 -33.76 -8.21
C ASN A 159 11.22 -32.28 -8.05
N GLU A 160 12.04 -31.97 -7.05
CA GLU A 160 12.40 -30.59 -6.68
C GLU A 160 13.25 -29.86 -7.75
N TYR A 161 13.87 -30.59 -8.66
CA TYR A 161 14.68 -30.04 -9.75
C TYR A 161 13.87 -29.46 -10.91
N HIS A 162 12.54 -29.69 -10.93
CA HIS A 162 11.69 -29.20 -12.02
C HIS A 162 11.22 -27.76 -11.77
N GLY A 163 11.25 -26.90 -12.79
CA GLY A 163 10.79 -25.51 -12.65
C GLY A 163 9.32 -25.37 -12.23
N GLU A 164 8.48 -26.35 -12.57
CA GLU A 164 7.07 -26.39 -12.14
C GLU A 164 6.91 -26.64 -10.63
N TYR A 165 7.87 -27.32 -9.99
CA TYR A 165 7.82 -27.57 -8.55
C TYR A 165 7.77 -26.24 -7.78
N PHE A 166 8.63 -25.29 -8.15
CA PHE A 166 8.65 -23.96 -7.53
C PHE A 166 7.39 -23.15 -7.84
N LYS A 167 6.89 -23.19 -9.09
CA LYS A 167 5.64 -22.51 -9.46
C LYS A 167 4.47 -23.02 -8.62
N LEU A 168 4.34 -24.34 -8.52
CA LEU A 168 3.23 -24.98 -7.83
C LEU A 168 3.34 -24.85 -6.30
N ARG A 169 4.58 -24.87 -5.75
CA ARG A 169 4.84 -24.51 -4.35
C ARG A 169 4.39 -23.09 -4.03
N ASN A 170 4.77 -22.12 -4.87
CA ASN A 170 4.38 -20.72 -4.69
C ASN A 170 2.86 -20.56 -4.78
N TRP A 171 2.23 -21.20 -5.76
CA TRP A 171 0.78 -21.19 -5.89
C TRP A 171 0.08 -21.75 -4.65
N LEU A 172 0.49 -22.93 -4.16
CA LEU A 172 -0.07 -23.53 -2.95
C LEU A 172 0.11 -22.64 -1.71
N ASN A 173 1.28 -22.01 -1.57
CA ASN A 173 1.54 -21.05 -0.50
C ASN A 173 0.61 -19.84 -0.59
N ASN A 174 0.42 -19.28 -1.80
CA ASN A 174 -0.41 -18.12 -2.03
C ASN A 174 -1.90 -18.42 -1.78
N VAL A 175 -2.39 -19.57 -2.26
CA VAL A 175 -3.77 -20.03 -1.98
C VAL A 175 -4.01 -20.17 -0.48
N CYS A 176 -3.02 -20.67 0.26
CA CYS A 176 -3.13 -20.82 1.72
C CYS A 176 -3.17 -19.51 2.50
N GLN A 177 -2.83 -18.38 1.86
CA GLN A 177 -2.88 -17.05 2.45
C GLN A 177 -4.22 -16.33 2.19
N LEU A 178 -5.02 -16.82 1.23
CA LEU A 178 -6.33 -16.24 0.93
C LEU A 178 -7.27 -16.41 2.14
N PRO A 179 -7.95 -15.33 2.58
CA PRO A 179 -8.80 -15.35 3.78
C PRO A 179 -10.21 -15.89 3.49
N ILE A 180 -10.31 -17.04 2.82
CA ILE A 180 -11.59 -17.52 2.28
C ILE A 180 -12.61 -17.75 3.41
N GLN A 181 -13.82 -17.22 3.21
CA GLN A 181 -14.92 -17.16 4.18
C GLN A 181 -14.63 -16.46 5.53
N LYS A 182 -13.53 -15.72 5.64
CA LYS A 182 -13.30 -14.84 6.79
C LYS A 182 -13.90 -13.46 6.50
N TYR A 183 -14.96 -13.12 7.23
CA TYR A 183 -15.61 -11.83 7.12
C TYR A 183 -15.46 -11.04 8.42
N CYS A 184 -15.19 -9.75 8.26
CA CYS A 184 -15.15 -8.77 9.32
C CYS A 184 -16.60 -8.42 9.68
N THR A 185 -16.97 -8.65 10.93
CA THR A 185 -18.33 -8.37 11.43
C THR A 185 -18.34 -7.11 12.28
N LEU A 186 -19.45 -6.39 12.26
CA LEU A 186 -19.64 -5.23 13.12
C LEU A 186 -19.80 -5.67 14.58
N PRO A 187 -19.38 -4.84 15.55
CA PRO A 187 -19.51 -5.15 16.98
C PRO A 187 -20.96 -5.17 17.46
N VAL A 188 -21.89 -4.57 16.70
CA VAL A 188 -23.32 -4.54 17.00
C VAL A 188 -24.11 -5.17 15.85
N ASN A 189 -25.22 -5.81 16.21
CA ASN A 189 -26.14 -6.46 15.27
C ASN A 189 -27.60 -6.12 15.63
N TYR A 190 -28.56 -6.58 14.81
CA TYR A 190 -29.99 -6.33 15.04
C TYR A 190 -30.53 -6.90 16.37
N GLN A 191 -29.86 -7.89 16.97
CA GLN A 191 -30.23 -8.49 18.25
C GLN A 191 -29.67 -7.71 19.45
N SER A 192 -28.74 -6.79 19.22
CA SER A 192 -28.10 -5.99 20.25
C SER A 192 -29.09 -4.99 20.85
N GLU A 193 -28.84 -4.59 22.09
CA GLU A 193 -29.66 -3.56 22.74
C GLU A 193 -29.67 -2.26 21.94
N ARG A 194 -30.84 -1.60 21.89
CA ARG A 194 -31.03 -0.36 21.14
C ARG A 194 -30.07 0.75 21.62
N THR A 195 -29.79 0.80 22.91
CA THR A 195 -28.81 1.71 23.54
C THR A 195 -27.41 1.51 22.96
N SER A 196 -26.95 0.27 22.85
CA SER A 196 -25.65 -0.08 22.26
C SER A 196 -25.56 0.31 20.79
N ILE A 197 -26.63 0.08 20.01
CA ILE A 197 -26.70 0.49 18.59
C ILE A 197 -26.62 2.02 18.47
N CYS A 198 -27.38 2.75 19.28
CA CYS A 198 -27.35 4.22 19.30
C CYS A 198 -25.96 4.75 19.67
N ASN A 199 -25.32 4.17 20.69
CA ASN A 199 -23.97 4.55 21.11
C ASN A 199 -22.94 4.30 20.00
N PHE A 200 -23.04 3.17 19.30
CA PHE A 200 -22.16 2.85 18.18
C PHE A 200 -22.32 3.82 17.01
N ILE A 201 -23.56 4.14 16.62
CA ILE A 201 -23.83 5.12 15.55
C ILE A 201 -23.33 6.51 15.94
N ASN A 202 -23.56 6.93 17.19
CA ASN A 202 -23.06 8.22 17.68
C ASN A 202 -21.54 8.27 17.68
N HIS A 203 -20.88 7.19 18.11
CA HIS A 203 -19.42 7.06 18.04
C HIS A 203 -18.90 7.23 16.61
N ILE A 204 -19.50 6.53 15.64
CA ILE A 204 -19.13 6.66 14.23
C ILE A 204 -19.32 8.09 13.75
N LYS A 205 -20.43 8.72 14.09
CA LYS A 205 -20.70 10.11 13.71
C LYS A 205 -19.62 11.05 14.24
N THR A 206 -19.26 10.92 15.52
CA THR A 206 -18.16 11.70 16.12
C THR A 206 -16.84 11.46 15.40
N VAL A 207 -16.46 10.21 15.14
CA VAL A 207 -15.22 9.88 14.40
C VAL A 207 -15.23 10.47 12.99
N LEU A 208 -16.37 10.46 12.30
CA LEU A 208 -16.49 11.07 10.96
C LEU A 208 -16.42 12.60 11.01
N ASP A 209 -16.96 13.22 12.05
CA ASP A 209 -16.88 14.66 12.25
C ASP A 209 -15.46 15.10 12.62
N ASP A 210 -14.74 14.34 13.44
CA ASP A 210 -13.35 14.61 13.85
C ASP A 210 -12.33 14.39 12.72
N THR A 211 -12.67 13.58 11.71
CA THR A 211 -11.73 13.22 10.63
C THR A 211 -11.77 14.18 9.46
N VAL A 212 -12.97 14.55 9.01
CA VAL A 212 -13.19 15.44 7.85
C VAL A 212 -14.31 16.42 8.14
N TYR A 213 -14.02 17.71 7.97
CA TYR A 213 -15.00 18.78 8.08
C TYR A 213 -16.03 18.72 6.94
N GLY A 214 -17.30 18.96 7.25
CA GLY A 214 -18.36 19.01 6.24
C GLY A 214 -18.72 17.63 5.67
N HIS A 215 -18.85 17.55 4.33
CA HIS A 215 -19.24 16.34 3.59
C HIS A 215 -20.53 15.67 4.12
N LEU A 216 -21.54 16.48 4.45
CA LEU A 216 -22.78 16.01 5.10
C LEU A 216 -23.50 14.93 4.29
N ASP A 217 -23.54 15.09 2.97
CA ASP A 217 -24.18 14.13 2.06
C ASP A 217 -23.45 12.77 2.07
N ALA A 218 -22.10 12.80 2.03
CA ALA A 218 -21.30 11.58 2.13
C ALA A 218 -21.50 10.90 3.49
N LYS A 219 -21.35 11.63 4.60
CA LYS A 219 -21.56 11.11 5.96
C LYS A 219 -22.93 10.45 6.11
N SER A 220 -23.98 11.10 5.60
CA SER A 220 -25.34 10.57 5.67
C SER A 220 -25.51 9.28 4.87
N GLN A 221 -24.91 9.17 3.68
CA GLN A 221 -24.99 7.95 2.87
C GLN A 221 -24.26 6.78 3.53
N PHE A 222 -23.07 6.99 4.07
CA PHE A 222 -22.34 5.93 4.76
C PHE A 222 -23.06 5.47 6.04
N LEU A 223 -23.68 6.39 6.79
CA LEU A 223 -24.51 6.04 7.93
C LEU A 223 -25.71 5.15 7.54
N ARG A 224 -26.32 5.38 6.37
CA ARG A 224 -27.39 4.50 5.84
C ARG A 224 -26.88 3.09 5.54
N ILE A 225 -25.70 2.98 4.95
CA ILE A 225 -25.06 1.69 4.65
C ILE A 225 -24.74 0.93 5.94
N ILE A 226 -24.16 1.62 6.93
CA ILE A 226 -23.88 1.03 8.24
C ILE A 226 -25.18 0.56 8.91
N ALA A 227 -26.24 1.35 8.88
CA ALA A 227 -27.53 0.96 9.42
C ALA A 227 -28.10 -0.30 8.73
N GLN A 228 -27.90 -0.44 7.42
CA GLN A 228 -28.25 -1.65 6.68
C GLN A 228 -27.44 -2.86 7.13
N TRP A 229 -26.12 -2.71 7.32
CA TRP A 229 -25.25 -3.79 7.80
C TRP A 229 -25.56 -4.24 9.23
N ILE A 230 -25.96 -3.31 10.11
CA ILE A 230 -26.43 -3.65 11.46
C ILE A 230 -27.70 -4.50 11.38
N SER A 231 -28.62 -4.13 10.47
CA SER A 231 -29.90 -4.83 10.28
C SER A 231 -29.72 -6.20 9.64
N ASN A 232 -28.84 -6.31 8.64
CA ASN A 232 -28.49 -7.55 7.96
C ASN A 232 -26.97 -7.67 7.79
N PRO A 233 -26.28 -8.45 8.65
CA PRO A 233 -24.83 -8.66 8.55
C PRO A 233 -24.37 -9.39 7.27
N LYS A 234 -25.30 -10.06 6.57
CA LYS A 234 -25.04 -10.74 5.29
C LYS A 234 -25.48 -9.90 4.09
N ALA A 235 -25.78 -8.62 4.29
CA ALA A 235 -26.14 -7.73 3.19
C ALA A 235 -25.00 -7.62 2.17
N ASN A 236 -25.37 -7.46 0.91
CA ASN A 236 -24.41 -7.17 -0.15
C ASN A 236 -23.74 -5.81 0.13
N GLY A 237 -22.48 -5.74 -0.27
CA GLY A 237 -21.70 -4.52 -0.30
C GLY A 237 -22.27 -3.53 -1.32
N HIS A 238 -21.82 -2.28 -1.21
CA HIS A 238 -22.23 -1.20 -2.09
C HIS A 238 -21.05 -0.74 -2.94
N CYS A 239 -21.36 -0.23 -4.12
CA CYS A 239 -20.39 0.46 -4.97
C CYS A 239 -20.69 1.96 -4.95
N ILE A 240 -19.74 2.76 -4.46
CA ILE A 240 -19.91 4.20 -4.24
C ILE A 240 -18.94 4.96 -5.13
N GLY A 241 -19.41 5.99 -5.83
CA GLY A 241 -18.56 6.94 -6.54
C GLY A 241 -18.50 8.27 -5.81
N ILE A 242 -17.31 8.70 -5.38
CA ILE A 242 -17.10 10.00 -4.72
C ILE A 242 -16.52 10.97 -5.73
N VAL A 243 -17.34 11.93 -6.14
CA VAL A 243 -16.99 12.99 -7.08
C VAL A 243 -16.55 14.21 -6.31
N GLY A 244 -15.48 14.86 -6.74
CA GLY A 244 -15.16 16.20 -6.27
C GLY A 244 -13.75 16.63 -6.64
N PRO A 245 -13.38 17.90 -6.41
CA PRO A 245 -12.04 18.37 -6.68
C PRO A 245 -10.95 17.64 -5.86
N PRO A 246 -9.68 17.71 -6.29
CA PRO A 246 -8.57 17.15 -5.54
C PRO A 246 -8.36 17.89 -4.22
N GLY A 247 -7.87 17.19 -3.19
CA GLY A 247 -7.50 17.81 -1.92
C GLY A 247 -8.66 18.15 -0.98
N ILE A 248 -9.87 17.65 -1.21
CA ILE A 248 -11.01 17.81 -0.28
C ILE A 248 -11.08 16.75 0.84
N GLY A 249 -10.19 15.75 0.80
CA GLY A 249 -10.13 14.70 1.82
C GLY A 249 -10.95 13.43 1.51
N LYS A 250 -11.23 13.13 0.23
CA LYS A 250 -11.92 11.91 -0.21
C LYS A 250 -11.28 10.63 0.35
N THR A 251 -9.97 10.47 0.17
CA THR A 251 -9.20 9.31 0.66
C THR A 251 -9.15 9.26 2.18
N SER A 252 -8.93 10.39 2.85
CA SER A 252 -8.91 10.49 4.32
C SER A 252 -10.28 10.13 4.93
N PHE A 253 -11.38 10.55 4.29
CA PHE A 253 -12.74 10.23 4.74
C PHE A 253 -12.97 8.72 4.80
N ILE A 254 -12.52 7.97 3.79
CA ILE A 254 -12.70 6.52 3.74
C ILE A 254 -11.70 5.78 4.65
N LYS A 255 -10.42 6.15 4.59
CA LYS A 255 -9.36 5.47 5.34
C LYS A 255 -9.40 5.79 6.82
N ASP A 256 -9.40 7.07 7.18
CA ASP A 256 -9.32 7.50 8.58
C ASP A 256 -10.70 7.67 9.22
N GLY A 257 -11.73 7.96 8.43
CA GLY A 257 -13.11 8.02 8.91
C GLY A 257 -13.74 6.64 8.98
N ILE A 258 -14.13 6.08 7.83
CA ILE A 258 -14.96 4.86 7.78
C ILE A 258 -14.22 3.61 8.25
N SER A 259 -13.04 3.32 7.70
CA SER A 259 -12.30 2.10 8.04
C SER A 259 -11.92 2.05 9.52
N LYS A 260 -11.41 3.15 10.09
CA LYS A 260 -11.09 3.21 11.53
C LYS A 260 -12.34 3.14 12.40
N ALA A 261 -13.41 3.85 12.06
CA ALA A 261 -14.65 3.83 12.86
C ALA A 261 -15.29 2.43 12.91
N LEU A 262 -15.23 1.68 11.81
CA LEU A 262 -15.80 0.33 11.72
C LEU A 262 -14.82 -0.78 12.09
N SER A 263 -13.53 -0.45 12.25
CA SER A 263 -12.45 -1.43 12.39
C SER A 263 -12.42 -2.47 11.25
N ILE A 264 -12.81 -2.06 10.04
CA ILE A 264 -12.77 -2.89 8.83
C ILE A 264 -11.48 -2.56 8.08
N PRO A 265 -10.71 -3.58 7.62
CA PRO A 265 -9.49 -3.35 6.86
C PRO A 265 -9.71 -2.47 5.61
N PHE A 266 -8.80 -1.52 5.42
CA PHE A 266 -8.78 -0.64 4.26
C PHE A 266 -7.71 -1.07 3.27
N ALA A 267 -8.07 -1.02 1.99
CA ALA A 267 -7.13 -1.24 0.92
C ALA A 267 -7.27 -0.20 -0.19
N PHE A 268 -6.11 0.29 -0.62
CA PHE A 268 -5.98 1.36 -1.60
C PHE A 268 -5.42 0.81 -2.91
N VAL A 269 -6.05 1.20 -4.01
CA VAL A 269 -5.63 0.91 -5.37
C VAL A 269 -5.71 2.20 -6.18
N ALA A 270 -4.59 2.70 -6.67
CA ALA A 270 -4.60 3.80 -7.63
C ALA A 270 -4.86 3.24 -9.03
N LEU A 271 -5.83 3.82 -9.74
CA LEU A 271 -6.13 3.49 -11.14
C LEU A 271 -5.39 4.43 -12.11
N GLY A 272 -4.86 5.55 -11.61
CA GLY A 272 -3.96 6.43 -12.35
C GLY A 272 -2.72 5.68 -12.84
N GLY A 273 -2.49 5.69 -14.16
CA GLY A 273 -1.35 5.02 -14.78
C GLY A 273 -1.51 3.49 -14.94
N ALA A 274 -2.62 2.90 -14.49
CA ALA A 274 -2.92 1.51 -14.75
C ALA A 274 -3.13 1.32 -16.26
N SER A 275 -2.24 0.55 -16.88
CA SER A 275 -2.19 0.39 -18.32
C SER A 275 -2.50 -1.03 -18.80
N ASP A 276 -2.82 -1.96 -17.90
CA ASP A 276 -3.11 -3.37 -18.24
C ASP A 276 -4.14 -3.94 -17.26
N GLY A 277 -5.13 -4.70 -17.76
CA GLY A 277 -6.12 -5.40 -16.93
C GLY A 277 -5.47 -6.43 -15.99
N SER A 278 -4.33 -7.00 -16.40
CA SER A 278 -3.55 -7.96 -15.62
C SER A 278 -3.07 -7.39 -14.27
N PHE A 279 -3.01 -6.05 -14.14
CA PHE A 279 -2.76 -5.41 -12.85
C PHE A 279 -3.82 -5.76 -11.81
N LEU A 280 -5.09 -5.82 -12.19
CA LEU A 280 -6.20 -6.09 -11.27
C LEU A 280 -6.45 -7.58 -11.07
N GLU A 281 -6.48 -8.36 -12.16
CA GLU A 281 -6.86 -9.79 -12.16
C GLU A 281 -5.68 -10.78 -12.24
N GLY A 282 -4.45 -10.28 -12.36
CA GLY A 282 -3.24 -11.11 -12.40
C GLY A 282 -2.93 -11.71 -13.77
N HIS A 283 -1.89 -12.55 -13.81
CA HIS A 283 -1.52 -13.33 -14.99
C HIS A 283 -1.93 -14.78 -14.83
N SER A 284 -2.16 -15.48 -15.96
CA SER A 284 -2.35 -16.94 -15.91
C SER A 284 -1.15 -17.61 -15.23
N PHE A 285 -1.44 -18.57 -14.34
CA PHE A 285 -0.44 -19.37 -13.65
C PHE A 285 0.59 -20.04 -14.59
N THR A 286 0.21 -20.26 -15.85
CA THR A 286 1.09 -20.86 -16.88
C THR A 286 2.25 -19.97 -17.29
N TYR A 287 2.16 -18.65 -17.12
CA TYR A 287 3.23 -17.72 -17.50
C TYR A 287 4.42 -17.79 -16.53
N GLU A 288 5.62 -17.62 -17.06
CA GLU A 288 6.81 -17.42 -16.23
C GLU A 288 6.74 -16.09 -15.50
N GLY A 289 7.09 -16.07 -14.21
CA GLY A 289 6.91 -14.89 -13.37
C GLY A 289 5.45 -14.52 -13.08
N SER A 290 4.50 -15.43 -13.31
CA SER A 290 3.09 -15.19 -13.04
C SER A 290 2.85 -14.83 -11.56
N SER A 291 2.05 -13.80 -11.36
CA SER A 291 1.64 -13.29 -10.06
C SER A 291 0.11 -13.10 -10.06
N TYR A 292 -0.46 -13.18 -8.86
CA TYR A 292 -1.86 -12.87 -8.63
C TYR A 292 -2.10 -11.36 -8.76
N GLY A 293 -3.34 -11.00 -9.09
CA GLY A 293 -3.72 -9.61 -9.30
C GLY A 293 -3.78 -8.80 -8.02
N LYS A 294 -3.87 -7.47 -8.19
CA LYS A 294 -3.90 -6.52 -7.06
C LYS A 294 -5.08 -6.77 -6.11
N ILE A 295 -6.18 -7.30 -6.62
CA ILE A 295 -7.37 -7.63 -5.83
C ILE A 295 -7.07 -8.78 -4.87
N SER A 296 -6.50 -9.86 -5.38
CA SER A 296 -6.09 -11.00 -4.55
C SER A 296 -4.97 -10.62 -3.57
N GLU A 297 -4.00 -9.81 -4.00
CA GLU A 297 -2.94 -9.28 -3.13
C GLU A 297 -3.54 -8.53 -1.93
N MET A 298 -4.54 -7.69 -2.19
CA MET A 298 -5.24 -6.93 -1.17
C MET A 298 -6.00 -7.83 -0.19
N LEU A 299 -6.68 -8.87 -0.68
CA LEU A 299 -7.37 -9.83 0.20
C LEU A 299 -6.38 -10.54 1.11
N ILE A 300 -5.25 -11.00 0.56
CA ILE A 300 -4.17 -11.61 1.32
C ILE A 300 -3.63 -10.62 2.37
N ARG A 301 -3.41 -9.36 2.01
CA ARG A 301 -2.89 -8.35 2.96
C ARG A 301 -3.88 -8.02 4.07
N THR A 302 -5.17 -7.90 3.73
CA THR A 302 -6.23 -7.51 4.67
C THR A 302 -6.75 -8.67 5.51
N GLN A 303 -6.48 -9.90 5.11
CA GLN A 303 -6.92 -11.13 5.78
C GLN A 303 -8.45 -11.20 6.00
N CYS A 304 -9.22 -10.56 5.11
CA CYS A 304 -10.67 -10.47 5.18
C CYS A 304 -11.29 -10.43 3.76
N MET A 305 -12.47 -11.05 3.56
CA MET A 305 -13.17 -11.09 2.26
C MET A 305 -14.06 -9.86 2.00
N ASN A 306 -14.43 -9.11 3.05
CA ASN A 306 -15.20 -7.87 2.94
C ASN A 306 -14.40 -6.62 3.40
N PRO A 307 -13.20 -6.36 2.85
CA PRO A 307 -12.49 -5.12 3.14
C PRO A 307 -13.20 -3.92 2.48
N ILE A 308 -12.79 -2.72 2.88
CA ILE A 308 -13.12 -1.49 2.16
C ILE A 308 -12.06 -1.31 1.07
N ILE A 309 -12.49 -1.41 -0.18
CA ILE A 309 -11.65 -1.30 -1.36
C ILE A 309 -11.81 0.11 -1.92
N PHE A 310 -10.74 0.90 -1.92
CA PHE A 310 -10.74 2.26 -2.43
C PHE A 310 -9.92 2.35 -3.71
N PHE A 311 -10.62 2.58 -4.82
CA PHE A 311 -10.07 2.84 -6.14
C PHE A 311 -9.97 4.35 -6.37
N ASP A 312 -8.74 4.88 -6.40
CA ASP A 312 -8.50 6.31 -6.63
C ASP A 312 -8.27 6.61 -8.11
N GLU A 313 -8.59 7.83 -8.51
CA GLU A 313 -8.36 8.37 -9.86
C GLU A 313 -9.00 7.56 -11.00
N LEU A 314 -10.27 7.16 -10.82
CA LEU A 314 -11.03 6.42 -11.85
C LEU A 314 -11.13 7.19 -13.18
N ASP A 315 -11.17 8.52 -13.13
CA ASP A 315 -11.17 9.44 -14.27
C ASP A 315 -9.83 9.49 -15.04
N LYS A 316 -8.78 8.83 -14.53
CA LYS A 316 -7.45 8.78 -15.17
C LYS A 316 -7.19 7.49 -15.94
N ILE A 317 -8.15 6.58 -16.00
CA ILE A 317 -8.06 5.42 -16.89
C ILE A 317 -8.05 5.90 -18.35
N SER A 318 -7.10 5.38 -19.12
CA SER A 318 -6.97 5.70 -20.54
C SER A 318 -8.12 5.11 -21.35
N ASN A 319 -8.62 5.81 -22.36
CA ASN A 319 -9.61 5.29 -23.32
C ASN A 319 -9.01 4.32 -24.37
N THR A 320 -7.86 3.71 -24.08
CA THR A 320 -7.24 2.71 -24.93
C THR A 320 -7.86 1.33 -24.65
N LYS A 321 -7.68 0.36 -25.56
CA LYS A 321 -8.17 -1.03 -25.36
C LYS A 321 -7.81 -1.60 -24.00
N LYS A 322 -6.59 -1.31 -23.51
CA LYS A 322 -6.14 -1.78 -22.21
C LYS A 322 -6.88 -1.12 -21.04
N GLY A 323 -7.27 0.15 -21.17
CA GLY A 323 -8.14 0.79 -20.19
C GLY A 323 -9.58 0.32 -20.26
N GLU A 324 -10.08 -0.03 -21.45
CA GLU A 324 -11.37 -0.70 -21.62
C GLU A 324 -11.39 -2.07 -20.90
N GLU A 325 -10.29 -2.83 -20.96
CA GLU A 325 -10.14 -4.08 -20.20
C GLU A 325 -10.24 -3.83 -18.68
N ILE A 326 -9.54 -2.81 -18.16
CA ILE A 326 -9.64 -2.42 -16.74
C ILE A 326 -11.08 -2.05 -16.37
N ILE A 327 -11.75 -1.23 -17.19
CA ILE A 327 -13.16 -0.86 -16.98
C ILE A 327 -14.06 -2.09 -17.00
N GLY A 328 -13.80 -3.06 -17.89
CA GLY A 328 -14.49 -4.33 -17.94
C GLY A 328 -14.37 -5.09 -16.61
N ILE A 329 -13.16 -5.26 -16.09
CA ILE A 329 -12.90 -5.90 -14.80
C ILE A 329 -13.62 -5.17 -13.66
N LEU A 330 -13.53 -3.84 -13.61
CA LEU A 330 -14.23 -3.03 -12.61
C LEU A 330 -15.75 -3.16 -12.73
N THR A 331 -16.27 -3.33 -13.95
CA THR A 331 -17.69 -3.59 -14.18
C THR A 331 -18.10 -4.94 -13.61
N HIS A 332 -17.29 -5.99 -13.81
CA HIS A 332 -17.53 -7.31 -13.21
C HIS A 332 -17.50 -7.28 -11.68
N LEU A 333 -16.60 -6.49 -11.08
CA LEU A 333 -16.50 -6.33 -9.62
C LEU A 333 -17.67 -5.55 -9.02
N THR A 334 -18.19 -4.56 -9.75
CA THR A 334 -19.31 -3.72 -9.29
C THR A 334 -20.67 -4.35 -9.52
N ASP A 335 -20.75 -5.38 -10.37
CA ASP A 335 -21.98 -6.09 -10.64
C ASP A 335 -22.32 -7.09 -9.54
N THR A 336 -23.40 -6.84 -8.81
CA THR A 336 -23.89 -7.70 -7.72
C THR A 336 -24.26 -9.12 -8.17
N SER A 337 -24.43 -9.36 -9.47
CA SER A 337 -24.70 -10.70 -10.01
C SER A 337 -23.45 -11.52 -10.32
N GLN A 338 -22.29 -10.87 -10.45
CA GLN A 338 -21.02 -11.50 -10.84
C GLN A 338 -19.98 -11.47 -9.73
N ASN A 339 -20.05 -10.51 -8.80
CA ASN A 339 -19.03 -10.30 -7.78
C ASN A 339 -18.92 -11.42 -6.72
N GLU A 340 -19.88 -12.34 -6.64
CA GLU A 340 -19.79 -13.56 -5.84
C GLU A 340 -18.74 -14.55 -6.38
N LYS A 341 -18.42 -14.47 -7.68
CA LYS A 341 -17.53 -15.39 -8.39
C LYS A 341 -16.42 -14.64 -9.11
N PHE A 342 -15.78 -13.69 -8.43
CA PHE A 342 -14.63 -13.02 -9.00
C PHE A 342 -13.48 -14.02 -9.17
N ASN A 343 -12.93 -14.09 -10.38
CA ASN A 343 -11.90 -15.05 -10.73
C ASN A 343 -10.61 -14.30 -11.07
N ASP A 344 -9.56 -14.57 -10.30
CA ASP A 344 -8.21 -14.07 -10.59
C ASP A 344 -7.52 -15.06 -11.52
N ARG A 345 -6.88 -14.58 -12.59
CA ARG A 345 -6.26 -15.45 -13.61
C ARG A 345 -5.19 -16.37 -13.02
N TYR A 346 -4.52 -15.95 -11.95
CA TYR A 346 -3.53 -16.76 -11.25
C TYR A 346 -4.20 -17.86 -10.41
N PHE A 347 -5.35 -17.55 -9.82
CA PHE A 347 -6.19 -18.48 -9.06
C PHE A 347 -7.38 -18.96 -9.88
N GLY A 348 -7.23 -19.14 -11.20
CA GLY A 348 -8.37 -19.24 -12.13
C GLY A 348 -9.37 -20.37 -11.88
N GLU A 349 -9.08 -21.25 -10.93
CA GLU A 349 -9.89 -22.39 -10.52
C GLU A 349 -10.58 -22.17 -9.15
N ILE A 350 -10.44 -20.99 -8.53
CA ILE A 350 -10.98 -20.63 -7.21
C ILE A 350 -11.81 -19.34 -7.35
N ASP A 351 -13.08 -19.41 -6.99
CA ASP A 351 -13.98 -18.27 -6.97
C ASP A 351 -13.81 -17.45 -5.68
N LEU A 352 -13.62 -16.13 -5.82
CA LEU A 352 -13.52 -15.19 -4.73
C LEU A 352 -14.82 -14.40 -4.57
N ASP A 353 -15.48 -14.58 -3.43
CA ASP A 353 -16.71 -13.87 -3.08
C ASP A 353 -16.40 -12.45 -2.55
N LEU A 354 -16.60 -11.45 -3.42
CA LEU A 354 -16.46 -10.03 -3.12
C LEU A 354 -17.83 -9.34 -2.92
N SER A 355 -18.92 -10.11 -2.89
CA SER A 355 -20.29 -9.57 -2.82
C SER A 355 -20.55 -8.69 -1.60
N ARG A 356 -19.80 -8.88 -0.51
CA ARG A 356 -19.92 -8.12 0.76
C ARG A 356 -18.91 -7.00 0.92
N ALA A 357 -17.94 -6.88 0.01
CA ALA A 357 -16.92 -5.83 0.08
C ALA A 357 -17.53 -4.46 -0.23
N LEU A 358 -17.07 -3.41 0.47
CA LEU A 358 -17.46 -2.05 0.15
C LEU A 358 -16.48 -1.49 -0.87
N ILE A 359 -16.97 -1.23 -2.09
CA ILE A 359 -16.14 -0.70 -3.17
C ILE A 359 -16.40 0.80 -3.30
N VAL A 360 -15.34 1.59 -3.20
CA VAL A 360 -15.40 3.05 -3.28
C VAL A 360 -14.48 3.53 -4.40
N PHE A 361 -15.02 4.28 -5.34
CA PHE A 361 -14.29 4.95 -6.41
C PHE A 361 -14.17 6.44 -6.11
N SER A 362 -13.02 7.02 -6.42
CA SER A 362 -12.76 8.46 -6.33
C SER A 362 -12.40 8.99 -7.71
N TYR A 363 -12.99 10.12 -8.08
CA TYR A 363 -12.76 10.78 -9.36
C TYR A 363 -13.08 12.27 -9.27
N ASN A 364 -12.51 13.05 -10.19
CA ASN A 364 -12.73 14.51 -10.21
C ASN A 364 -13.73 14.91 -11.28
N ASP A 365 -13.64 14.30 -12.46
CA ASP A 365 -14.55 14.55 -13.58
C ASP A 365 -15.44 13.34 -13.85
N GLU A 366 -16.74 13.50 -13.64
CA GLU A 366 -17.73 12.45 -13.89
C GLU A 366 -17.96 12.20 -15.40
N SER A 367 -17.65 13.17 -16.26
CA SER A 367 -17.85 13.03 -17.71
C SER A 367 -16.87 12.06 -18.37
N LEU A 368 -15.72 11.82 -17.73
CA LEU A 368 -14.68 10.91 -18.21
C LEU A 368 -14.95 9.44 -17.85
N ILE A 369 -15.99 9.16 -17.06
CA ILE A 369 -16.29 7.81 -16.58
C ILE A 369 -17.16 7.06 -17.58
N ASN A 370 -16.85 5.78 -17.76
CA ASN A 370 -17.66 4.91 -18.59
C ASN A 370 -19.12 4.86 -18.07
N PRO A 371 -20.13 5.12 -18.94
CA PRO A 371 -21.54 5.11 -18.54
C PRO A 371 -21.99 3.80 -17.90
N ILE A 372 -21.48 2.66 -18.38
CA ILE A 372 -21.83 1.31 -17.89
C ILE A 372 -21.39 1.14 -16.43
N LEU A 373 -20.21 1.63 -16.09
CA LEU A 373 -19.71 1.59 -14.72
C LEU A 373 -20.49 2.59 -13.86
N LYS A 374 -20.70 3.81 -14.36
CA LYS A 374 -21.41 4.89 -13.66
C LYS A 374 -22.81 4.47 -13.21
N ASP A 375 -23.58 3.79 -14.05
CA ASP A 375 -24.94 3.35 -13.72
C ASP A 375 -24.99 2.36 -12.53
N ARG A 376 -23.86 1.70 -12.21
CA ARG A 376 -23.73 0.80 -11.05
C ARG A 376 -23.27 1.49 -9.77
N LEU A 377 -22.85 2.75 -9.84
CA LEU A 377 -22.31 3.50 -8.70
C LEU A 377 -23.39 4.35 -8.02
N ILE A 378 -23.39 4.33 -6.70
CA ILE A 378 -24.06 5.36 -5.89
C ILE A 378 -23.17 6.60 -5.89
N THR A 379 -23.49 7.58 -6.74
CA THR A 379 -22.72 8.82 -6.83
C THR A 379 -22.97 9.74 -5.64
N ILE A 380 -21.88 10.18 -5.01
CA ILE A 380 -21.85 11.18 -3.93
C ILE A 380 -21.01 12.35 -4.41
N ASN A 381 -21.65 13.51 -4.59
CA ASN A 381 -20.95 14.74 -4.98
C ASN A 381 -20.46 15.49 -3.75
N VAL A 382 -19.16 15.76 -3.71
CA VAL A 382 -18.49 16.47 -2.65
C VAL A 382 -17.95 17.78 -3.20
N LYS A 383 -18.48 18.89 -2.69
CA LYS A 383 -18.14 20.24 -3.15
C LYS A 383 -16.81 20.70 -2.55
N GLY A 384 -16.15 21.64 -3.24
CA GLY A 384 -15.01 22.37 -2.70
C GLY A 384 -15.37 23.24 -1.51
N TYR A 385 -14.34 23.72 -0.80
CA TYR A 385 -14.51 24.49 0.44
C TYR A 385 -14.47 25.99 0.20
N GLN A 386 -15.35 26.72 0.90
CA GLN A 386 -15.30 28.18 0.98
C GLN A 386 -14.13 28.66 1.84
N LYS A 387 -13.70 29.92 1.68
CA LYS A 387 -12.58 30.51 2.44
C LYS A 387 -12.73 30.33 3.95
N TYR A 388 -13.94 30.54 4.48
CA TYR A 388 -14.21 30.36 5.92
C TYR A 388 -14.12 28.88 6.35
N GLU A 389 -14.60 27.95 5.52
CA GLU A 389 -14.49 26.51 5.79
C GLU A 389 -13.04 26.05 5.75
N LYS A 390 -12.23 26.54 4.81
CA LYS A 390 -10.79 26.28 4.77
C LYS A 390 -10.07 26.77 6.01
N TYR A 391 -10.51 27.90 6.59
CA TYR A 391 -9.97 28.41 7.84
C TYR A 391 -10.24 27.45 9.00
N ILE A 392 -11.49 26.97 9.13
CA ILE A 392 -11.86 25.97 10.13
C ILE A 392 -11.02 24.70 9.93
N ILE A 393 -10.92 24.22 8.69
CA ILE A 393 -10.13 23.02 8.35
C ILE A 393 -8.65 23.20 8.72
N ALA A 394 -8.07 24.36 8.42
CA ALA A 394 -6.68 24.66 8.75
C ALA A 394 -6.46 24.64 10.26
N LYS A 395 -7.31 25.35 11.01
CA LYS A 395 -7.20 25.49 12.46
C LYS A 395 -7.42 24.16 13.20
N ASP A 396 -8.50 23.46 12.89
CA ASP A 396 -8.95 22.34 13.72
C ASP A 396 -8.35 21.01 13.26
N TYR A 397 -7.90 20.89 11.99
CA TYR A 397 -7.46 19.62 11.41
C TYR A 397 -6.04 19.65 10.85
N LEU A 398 -5.66 20.66 10.06
CA LEU A 398 -4.35 20.67 9.38
C LEU A 398 -3.22 21.06 10.34
N ILE A 399 -3.33 22.19 11.02
CA ILE A 399 -2.29 22.72 11.92
C ILE A 399 -1.96 21.71 13.02
N PRO A 400 -2.92 21.12 13.75
CA PRO A 400 -2.62 20.14 14.79
C PRO A 400 -1.88 18.91 14.23
N LYS A 401 -2.30 18.41 13.06
CA LYS A 401 -1.64 17.28 12.40
C LYS A 401 -0.21 17.61 11.96
N VAL A 402 0.02 18.80 11.40
CA VAL A 402 1.36 19.23 10.96
C VAL A 402 2.28 19.46 12.16
N ILE A 403 1.84 20.19 13.18
CA ILE A 403 2.61 20.42 14.42
C ILE A 403 2.99 19.09 15.06
N GLN A 404 2.03 18.16 15.19
CA GLN A 404 2.28 16.84 15.74
C GLN A 404 3.33 16.06 14.94
N ASN A 405 3.22 16.07 13.60
CA ASN A 405 4.16 15.43 12.70
C ASN A 405 5.61 15.95 12.90
N TYR A 406 5.81 17.26 13.08
CA TYR A 406 7.15 17.80 13.33
C TYR A 406 7.60 17.68 14.80
N GLY A 407 6.84 16.98 15.65
CA GLY A 407 7.20 16.75 17.05
C GLY A 407 7.03 17.97 17.97
N PHE A 408 6.31 18.99 17.53
CA PHE A 408 6.00 20.16 18.37
C PHE A 408 4.84 19.85 19.33
N LYS A 409 4.84 20.50 20.50
CA LYS A 409 3.68 20.51 21.40
C LYS A 409 2.61 21.48 20.86
N PRO A 410 1.31 21.26 21.15
CA PRO A 410 0.21 22.08 20.60
C PRO A 410 0.31 23.59 20.87
N HIS A 411 1.05 24.01 21.90
CA HIS A 411 1.22 25.41 22.28
C HIS A 411 2.55 26.01 21.85
N GLU A 412 3.44 25.25 21.20
CA GLU A 412 4.76 25.75 20.81
C GLU A 412 4.69 26.66 19.57
N ILE A 413 3.71 26.45 18.69
CA ILE A 413 3.52 27.26 17.48
C ILE A 413 2.08 27.74 17.43
N GLU A 414 1.88 29.05 17.37
CA GLU A 414 0.57 29.66 17.25
C GLU A 414 0.39 30.32 15.88
N PHE A 415 -0.73 29.99 15.22
CA PHE A 415 -1.12 30.58 13.95
C PHE A 415 -2.32 31.52 14.18
N PRO A 416 -2.11 32.85 14.18
CA PRO A 416 -3.21 33.81 14.25
C PRO A 416 -4.19 33.64 13.08
N LYS A 417 -5.44 34.08 13.27
CA LYS A 417 -6.49 33.94 12.25
C LYS A 417 -6.11 34.69 10.97
N GLU A 418 -5.61 35.91 11.12
CA GLU A 418 -5.22 36.81 10.04
C GLU A 418 -4.12 36.17 9.19
N ILE A 419 -3.15 35.56 9.86
CA ILE A 419 -2.02 34.85 9.28
C ILE A 419 -2.48 33.66 8.43
N ILE A 420 -3.46 32.88 8.90
CA ILE A 420 -4.03 31.77 8.11
C ILE A 420 -4.70 32.29 6.83
N TYR A 421 -5.42 33.41 6.89
CA TYR A 421 -5.99 34.02 5.67
C TYR A 421 -4.91 34.54 4.73
N GLN A 422 -3.83 35.14 5.25
CA GLN A 422 -2.71 35.59 4.44
C GLN A 422 -2.02 34.43 3.72
N ILE A 423 -1.83 33.28 4.39
CA ILE A 423 -1.32 32.07 3.74
C ILE A 423 -2.23 31.65 2.58
N MET A 424 -3.55 31.68 2.76
CA MET A 424 -4.50 31.34 1.69
C MET A 424 -4.44 32.29 0.48
N GLU A 425 -4.02 33.55 0.68
CA GLU A 425 -3.87 34.54 -0.38
C GLU A 425 -2.54 34.42 -1.13
N MET A 426 -1.49 33.94 -0.46
CA MET A 426 -0.16 33.76 -1.04
C MET A 426 0.00 32.45 -1.83
N ILE A 427 -0.81 31.43 -1.55
CA ILE A 427 -0.78 30.14 -2.26
C ILE A 427 -1.68 30.14 -3.52
N PRO A 428 -1.43 29.24 -4.49
CA PRO A 428 -2.32 29.09 -5.64
C PRO A 428 -3.74 28.71 -5.22
N ASN A 429 -4.73 29.41 -5.79
CA ASN A 429 -6.13 29.13 -5.52
C ASN A 429 -6.48 27.71 -5.98
N GLU A 430 -7.12 26.95 -5.08
CA GLU A 430 -7.57 25.58 -5.30
C GLU A 430 -8.97 25.44 -4.70
N GLU A 431 -9.75 24.42 -5.06
CA GLU A 431 -11.04 24.16 -4.41
C GLU A 431 -10.88 23.38 -3.08
N GLY A 432 -9.83 22.56 -2.98
CA GLY A 432 -9.46 21.80 -1.78
C GLY A 432 -8.56 22.56 -0.81
N VAL A 433 -7.81 21.80 0.00
CA VAL A 433 -6.86 22.32 1.01
C VAL A 433 -5.45 21.72 0.87
N ARG A 434 -5.10 21.15 -0.29
CA ARG A 434 -3.79 20.53 -0.52
C ARG A 434 -2.66 21.55 -0.52
N ASN A 435 -2.79 22.65 -1.26
CA ASN A 435 -1.84 23.76 -1.26
C ASN A 435 -1.81 24.46 0.10
N LEU A 436 -2.96 24.58 0.77
CA LEU A 436 -3.00 25.17 2.12
C LEU A 436 -2.20 24.33 3.13
N LYS A 437 -2.37 23.00 3.09
CA LYS A 437 -1.56 22.06 3.89
C LYS A 437 -0.06 22.21 3.58
N ARG A 438 0.31 22.26 2.30
CA ARG A 438 1.72 22.46 1.87
C ARG A 438 2.30 23.79 2.38
N GLY A 439 1.53 24.87 2.32
CA GLY A 439 1.95 26.17 2.85
C GLY A 439 2.21 26.13 4.35
N ILE A 440 1.31 25.50 5.12
CA ILE A 440 1.49 25.31 6.57
C ILE A 440 2.69 24.40 6.87
N GLU A 441 2.86 23.29 6.14
CA GLU A 441 4.02 22.40 6.28
C GLU A 441 5.34 23.11 6.00
N CYS A 442 5.38 24.01 4.99
CA CYS A 442 6.55 24.81 4.69
C CYS A 442 6.95 25.70 5.89
N ILE A 443 6.00 26.45 6.45
CA ILE A 443 6.24 27.32 7.61
C ILE A 443 6.78 26.51 8.80
N VAL A 444 6.10 25.41 9.14
CA VAL A 444 6.48 24.58 10.30
C VAL A 444 7.85 23.92 10.09
N SER A 445 8.16 23.52 8.85
CA SER A 445 9.48 23.00 8.49
C SER A 445 10.58 24.04 8.74
N TRP A 446 10.38 25.29 8.32
CA TRP A 446 11.33 26.37 8.61
C TRP A 446 11.51 26.62 10.11
N ILE A 447 10.41 26.67 10.87
CA ILE A 447 10.46 26.79 12.34
C ILE A 447 11.25 25.62 12.96
N ASN A 448 11.11 24.41 12.41
CA ASN A 448 11.86 23.24 12.87
C ASN A 448 13.36 23.35 12.56
N ILE A 449 13.76 23.95 11.43
CA ILE A 449 15.17 24.23 11.14
C ILE A 449 15.73 25.24 12.15
N TYR A 450 14.97 26.30 12.44
CA TYR A 450 15.34 27.33 13.43
C TYR A 450 15.52 26.82 14.86
N ARG A 451 14.98 25.64 15.18
CA ARG A 451 15.22 24.97 16.46
C ARG A 451 16.67 24.49 16.62
N TYR A 452 17.36 24.15 15.53
CA TYR A 452 18.68 23.52 15.54
C TYR A 452 19.81 24.41 15.00
N LEU A 453 19.50 25.60 14.48
CA LEU A 453 20.51 26.56 14.02
C LEU A 453 21.30 27.16 15.21
N PRO A 454 22.61 27.43 15.04
CA PRO A 454 23.44 28.00 16.10
C PRO A 454 22.96 29.40 16.54
N LYS A 455 23.28 29.72 17.80
CA LYS A 455 22.60 30.64 18.75
C LYS A 455 22.14 32.03 18.28
N ASP A 456 22.61 32.57 17.17
CA ASP A 456 22.32 33.96 16.75
C ASP A 456 20.90 34.15 16.18
N GLU A 457 20.17 33.06 15.85
CA GLU A 457 18.78 33.08 15.38
C GLU A 457 17.88 32.05 16.12
N THR A 458 18.05 31.90 17.44
CA THR A 458 17.23 30.96 18.22
C THR A 458 15.81 31.50 18.45
N LEU A 459 14.81 30.80 17.92
CA LEU A 459 13.40 31.11 18.15
C LEU A 459 13.00 30.80 19.59
N THR A 460 12.38 31.75 20.27
CA THR A 460 11.75 31.52 21.59
C THR A 460 10.37 30.88 21.39
N PHE A 461 10.13 29.76 22.07
CA PHE A 461 8.82 29.11 22.11
C PHE A 461 8.03 29.60 23.33
N PRO A 462 6.72 29.90 23.21
CA PRO A 462 5.85 29.73 22.05
C PRO A 462 6.13 30.75 20.93
N PHE A 463 6.24 30.27 19.69
CA PHE A 463 6.45 31.13 18.52
C PHE A 463 5.12 31.48 17.87
N ILE A 464 4.81 32.77 17.81
CA ILE A 464 3.65 33.29 17.10
C ILE A 464 4.09 33.60 15.67
N VAL A 465 3.47 32.95 14.70
CA VAL A 465 3.82 33.15 13.28
C VAL A 465 3.43 34.57 12.86
N THR A 466 4.40 35.35 12.39
CA THR A 466 4.20 36.73 11.93
C THR A 466 4.07 36.82 10.41
N TYR A 467 3.54 37.95 9.94
CA TYR A 467 3.39 38.22 8.50
C TYR A 467 4.74 38.22 7.78
N ASP A 468 5.76 38.87 8.35
CA ASP A 468 7.10 38.95 7.78
C ASP A 468 7.74 37.57 7.60
N PHE A 469 7.52 36.67 8.56
CA PHE A 469 7.99 35.29 8.49
C PHE A 469 7.35 34.56 7.31
N ILE A 470 6.02 34.66 7.18
CA ILE A 470 5.29 34.05 6.06
C ILE A 470 5.73 34.63 4.73
N GLN A 471 5.90 35.94 4.63
CA GLN A 471 6.34 36.59 3.40
C GLN A 471 7.76 36.14 3.00
N LYS A 472 8.63 35.82 3.96
CA LYS A 472 9.99 35.32 3.69
C LYS A 472 9.99 33.89 3.14
N TYR A 473 9.11 33.01 3.62
CA TYR A 473 9.18 31.56 3.33
C TYR A 473 8.05 31.01 2.44
N ILE A 474 6.92 31.72 2.33
CA ILE A 474 5.83 31.40 1.39
C ILE A 474 5.91 32.29 0.15
N GLN A 475 7.03 33.00 -0.07
CA GLN A 475 7.41 33.44 -1.42
C GLN A 475 7.68 32.22 -2.29
N ILE A 476 6.60 31.54 -2.67
CA ILE A 476 6.53 30.68 -3.83
C ILE A 476 6.76 31.64 -4.98
N ASN A 477 8.01 31.69 -5.44
CA ASN A 477 8.35 32.14 -6.78
C ASN A 477 7.22 31.70 -7.69
N LYS A 478 6.53 32.64 -8.35
CA LYS A 478 5.53 32.36 -9.39
C LYS A 478 6.09 31.51 -10.55
N GLN A 479 7.35 31.07 -10.48
CA GLN A 479 8.08 30.32 -11.50
C GLN A 479 8.72 29.00 -11.04
N ASP A 480 8.81 28.69 -9.74
CA ASP A 480 9.46 27.46 -9.26
C ASP A 480 8.56 26.65 -8.32
N LEU A 481 7.52 26.04 -8.89
CA LEU A 481 7.06 24.75 -8.35
C LEU A 481 7.98 23.69 -8.95
N PRO A 482 8.73 22.90 -8.16
CA PRO A 482 9.48 21.79 -8.73
C PRO A 482 8.49 20.87 -9.45
N GLN A 483 8.64 20.79 -10.78
CA GLN A 483 7.82 19.96 -11.68
C GLN A 483 8.02 18.44 -11.48
N GLY A 484 8.60 18.02 -10.36
CA GLY A 484 8.95 16.63 -10.07
C GLY A 484 8.35 16.12 -8.77
N MET A 485 7.02 16.14 -8.63
CA MET A 485 6.28 15.30 -7.69
C MET A 485 4.90 14.91 -8.26
N TYR A 486 4.91 14.58 -9.55
CA TYR A 486 3.90 13.70 -10.15
C TYR A 486 4.63 12.41 -10.52
N LEU A 487 4.66 11.46 -9.59
CA LEU A 487 4.84 10.04 -9.84
C LEU A 487 3.92 9.30 -8.87
#